data_AF-A0A842LZ37-F1
#
_entry.id   AF-A0A842LZ37-F1
#
_cell.length_a   1.000
_cell.length_b   1.000
_cell.length_c   1.000
_cell.angle_alpha   90.00
_cell.angle_beta   90.00
_cell.angle_gamma   90.00
#
_symmetry.space_group_name_H-M   'P 1'
#
loop_
_entity.id
_entity.type
_entity.pdbx_description
1 polymer ?
#
loop_
_entity_poly.entity_id
_entity_poly.type
_entity_poly.pdbx_seq_one_letter_code
_entity_poly.pdbx_strand_id
1 'polypeptide(L)'
;MTLDPTLYGTIIVVGTLVAVGTAAIPGGGLLMLAMTVAAAGLPLEGIALIVAIDPILDMLRTMINASGDVAIATLMARILEGPKWFVKAP
;
A
#
# COMPACT_ATOMS: atom_id res chain seq x y z
N MET A 1 -6.43 -3.41 -25.32
CA MET A 1 -5.81 -4.20 -24.24
C MET A 1 -6.92 -4.59 -23.29
N THR A 2 -7.30 -5.86 -23.26
CA THR A 2 -8.33 -6.37 -22.35
C THR A 2 -7.69 -6.76 -21.03
N LEU A 3 -8.35 -6.49 -19.91
CA LEU A 3 -7.87 -6.93 -18.58
C LEU A 3 -8.10 -8.44 -18.45
N ASP A 4 -7.16 -9.24 -18.93
CA ASP A 4 -7.19 -10.69 -18.81
C ASP A 4 -6.56 -11.13 -17.46
N PRO A 5 -6.82 -12.37 -17.00
CA PRO A 5 -6.33 -12.86 -15.71
C PRO A 5 -4.80 -12.77 -15.54
N THR A 6 -4.03 -12.87 -16.63
CA THR A 6 -2.56 -12.76 -16.60
C THR A 6 -2.12 -11.33 -16.29
N LEU A 7 -2.79 -10.35 -16.90
CA LEU A 7 -2.55 -8.94 -16.65
C LEU A 7 -2.94 -8.56 -15.22
N TYR A 8 -4.06 -9.06 -14.70
CA TYR A 8 -4.41 -8.88 -13.28
C TYR A 8 -3.36 -9.47 -12.34
N GLY A 9 -2.85 -10.67 -12.65
CA GLY A 9 -1.75 -11.27 -11.89
C GLY A 9 -0.51 -10.39 -11.88
N THR A 10 -0.16 -9.81 -13.03
CA THR A 10 0.97 -8.87 -13.16
C THR A 10 0.75 -7.62 -12.29
N ILE A 11 -0.42 -7.00 -12.35
CA ILE A 11 -0.76 -5.80 -11.55
C ILE A 11 -0.66 -6.11 -10.05
N ILE A 12 -1.16 -7.26 -9.60
CA ILE A 12 -1.12 -7.67 -8.19
C ILE A 12 0.34 -7.86 -7.74
N VAL A 13 1.14 -8.60 -8.50
CA VAL A 13 2.54 -8.88 -8.14
C VAL A 13 3.36 -7.59 -8.15
N VAL A 14 3.31 -6.83 -9.23
CA VAL A 14 4.06 -5.58 -9.36
C VAL A 14 3.60 -4.57 -8.31
N GLY A 15 2.29 -4.38 -8.14
CA GLY A 15 1.76 -3.44 -7.14
C GLY A 15 2.18 -3.80 -5.72
N THR A 16 2.23 -5.08 -5.38
CA THR A 16 2.72 -5.55 -4.07
C THR A 16 4.21 -5.25 -3.88
N LEU A 17 5.04 -5.52 -4.89
CA LEU A 17 6.48 -5.25 -4.82
C LEU A 17 6.77 -3.74 -4.73
N VAL A 18 6.05 -2.96 -5.51
CA VAL A 18 6.15 -1.49 -5.51
C VAL A 18 5.74 -0.94 -4.14
N ALA A 19 4.69 -1.49 -3.51
CA ALA A 19 4.26 -1.07 -2.18
C ALA A 19 5.39 -1.23 -1.12
N VAL A 20 6.17 -2.31 -1.17
CA VAL A 20 7.32 -2.50 -0.27
C VAL A 20 8.45 -1.50 -0.53
N GLY A 21 8.66 -1.13 -1.80
CA GLY A 21 9.68 -0.15 -2.20
C GLY A 21 9.28 1.32 -2.01
N THR A 22 8.07 1.59 -1.51
CA THR A 22 7.54 2.96 -1.40
C THR A 22 8.10 3.67 -0.18
N ALA A 23 8.77 4.80 -0.40
CA ALA A 23 9.14 5.70 0.68
C ALA A 23 7.87 6.31 1.33
N ALA A 24 7.84 6.39 2.66
CA ALA A 24 6.75 7.00 3.41
C ALA A 24 6.81 8.53 3.32
N ILE A 25 6.44 9.08 2.17
CA ILE A 25 6.35 10.52 1.91
C ILE A 25 4.96 10.89 1.37
N PRO A 26 4.45 12.11 1.66
CA PRO A 26 3.23 12.60 1.04
C PRO A 26 3.33 12.60 -0.50
N GLY A 27 2.31 12.08 -1.16
CA GLY A 27 2.23 11.95 -2.63
C GLY A 27 3.03 10.78 -3.21
N GLY A 28 3.70 9.96 -2.38
CA GLY A 28 4.45 8.79 -2.85
C GLY A 28 3.57 7.76 -3.55
N GLY A 29 2.30 7.61 -3.12
CA GLY A 29 1.36 6.67 -3.73
C GLY A 29 1.06 6.92 -5.21
N LEU A 30 1.07 8.18 -5.64
CA LEU A 30 0.80 8.56 -7.03
C LEU A 30 1.96 8.20 -7.96
N LEU A 31 3.20 8.39 -7.50
CA LEU A 31 4.41 7.95 -8.21
C LEU A 31 4.38 6.43 -8.44
N MET A 32 4.02 5.69 -7.39
CA MET A 32 3.98 4.23 -7.39
C MET A 32 2.86 3.67 -8.26
N LEU A 33 1.72 4.36 -8.32
CA LEU A 33 0.67 4.08 -9.28
C LEU A 33 1.19 4.24 -10.72
N ALA A 34 1.92 5.31 -11.02
CA ALA A 34 2.51 5.52 -12.34
C ALA A 34 3.50 4.42 -12.74
N MET A 35 4.35 4.00 -11.81
CA MET A 35 5.27 2.87 -12.02
C MET A 35 4.53 1.56 -12.29
N THR A 36 3.46 1.27 -11.53
CA THR A 36 2.68 0.03 -11.68
C THR A 36 1.92 0.00 -13.00
N VAL A 37 1.29 1.12 -13.39
CA VAL A 37 0.57 1.27 -14.66
C VAL A 37 1.53 1.13 -15.84
N ALA A 38 2.71 1.77 -15.77
CA ALA A 38 3.74 1.65 -16.80
C ALA A 38 4.27 0.21 -16.92
N ALA A 39 4.55 -0.46 -15.80
CA ALA A 39 5.02 -1.85 -15.78
C ALA A 39 3.96 -2.84 -16.30
N ALA A 40 2.68 -2.53 -16.12
CA ALA A 40 1.57 -3.30 -16.69
C ALA A 40 1.31 -3.00 -18.18
N GLY A 41 1.99 -2.02 -18.79
CA GLY A 41 1.77 -1.59 -20.17
C GLY A 41 0.45 -0.84 -20.38
N LEU A 42 -0.16 -0.33 -19.30
CA LEU A 42 -1.42 0.39 -19.34
C LEU A 42 -1.19 1.88 -19.66
N PRO A 43 -2.18 2.56 -20.28
CA PRO A 43 -2.09 3.99 -20.60
C PRO A 43 -1.98 4.85 -19.32
N LEU A 44 -0.94 5.69 -19.24
CA LEU A 44 -0.70 6.57 -18.09
C LEU A 44 -1.71 7.72 -18.00
N GLU A 45 -2.37 8.06 -19.10
CA GLU A 45 -3.36 9.12 -19.18
C GLU A 45 -4.51 8.89 -18.18
N GLY A 46 -4.81 7.63 -17.84
CA GLY A 46 -5.82 7.27 -16.84
C GLY A 46 -5.50 7.76 -15.41
N ILE A 47 -4.21 8.01 -15.11
CA ILE A 47 -3.78 8.50 -13.80
C ILE A 47 -4.21 9.96 -13.59
N ALA A 48 -4.36 10.74 -14.66
CA ALA A 48 -4.74 12.16 -14.58
C ALA A 48 -6.05 12.37 -13.81
N LEU A 49 -6.99 11.41 -13.90
CA LEU A 49 -8.25 11.43 -13.16
C LEU A 49 -8.03 11.20 -11.65
N ILE A 50 -7.03 10.42 -11.28
CA ILE A 50 -6.72 10.06 -9.89
C ILE A 50 -5.97 11.20 -9.20
N VAL A 51 -5.15 11.97 -9.92
CA VAL A 51 -4.41 13.12 -9.36
C VAL A 51 -5.33 14.09 -8.61
N ALA A 52 -6.54 14.31 -9.13
CA ALA A 52 -7.51 15.23 -8.52
C ALA A 52 -7.98 14.80 -7.12
N ILE A 53 -8.03 13.48 -6.86
CA ILE A 53 -8.50 12.91 -5.59
C ILE A 53 -7.36 12.36 -4.73
N ASP A 54 -6.14 12.29 -5.26
CA ASP A 54 -4.98 11.69 -4.61
C ASP A 54 -4.71 12.26 -3.20
N PRO A 55 -4.82 13.57 -2.91
CA PRO A 55 -4.58 14.07 -1.56
C PRO A 55 -5.46 13.41 -0.48
N ILE A 56 -6.72 13.09 -0.81
CA ILE A 56 -7.62 12.38 0.10
C ILE A 56 -7.20 10.92 0.19
N LEU A 57 -6.95 10.26 -0.95
CA LEU A 57 -6.56 8.86 -1.00
C LEU A 57 -5.22 8.60 -0.29
N ASP A 58 -4.29 9.56 -0.35
CA ASP A 58 -2.97 9.46 0.26
C ASP A 58 -3.04 9.53 1.79
N MET A 59 -3.92 10.39 2.32
CA MET A 59 -4.23 10.39 3.75
C MET A 59 -4.87 9.07 4.20
N LEU A 60 -5.83 8.54 3.42
CA LEU A 60 -6.47 7.26 3.72
C LEU A 60 -5.47 6.10 3.72
N ARG A 61 -4.57 6.04 2.73
CA ARG A 61 -3.49 5.04 2.68
C ARG A 61 -2.56 5.16 3.88
N THR A 62 -2.16 6.38 4.24
CA THR A 62 -1.33 6.62 5.42
C THR A 62 -2.01 6.11 6.70
N MET A 63 -3.30 6.37 6.88
CA MET A 63 -4.07 5.89 8.04
C MET A 63 -4.15 4.35 8.10
N ILE A 64 -4.40 3.70 6.96
CA ILE A 64 -4.47 2.23 6.89
C ILE A 64 -3.10 1.61 7.20
N ASN A 65 -2.02 2.16 6.63
CA ASN A 65 -0.66 1.66 6.88
C ASN A 65 -0.28 1.78 8.36
N ALA A 66 -0.52 2.94 8.98
CA ALA A 66 -0.27 3.15 10.40
C ALA A 66 -1.11 2.21 11.28
N SER A 67 -2.38 1.98 10.93
CA SER A 67 -3.25 1.04 11.65
C SER A 67 -2.76 -0.41 11.54
N GLY A 68 -2.25 -0.80 10.37
CA GLY A 68 -1.65 -2.11 10.13
C GLY A 68 -0.40 -2.34 10.98
N ASP A 69 0.49 -1.35 11.07
CA ASP A 69 1.70 -1.41 11.89
C ASP A 69 1.36 -1.60 13.37
N VAL A 70 0.36 -0.86 13.88
CA VAL A 70 -0.12 -1.03 15.26
C VAL A 70 -0.73 -2.42 15.49
N ALA A 71 -1.53 -2.91 14.54
CA ALA A 71 -2.13 -4.24 14.62
C ALA A 71 -1.06 -5.35 14.65
N ILE A 72 -0.02 -5.24 13.82
CA ILE A 72 1.08 -6.19 13.79
C ILE A 72 1.95 -6.07 15.05
N ALA A 73 2.25 -4.86 15.52
CA ALA A 73 3.01 -4.66 16.75
C ALA A 73 2.32 -5.30 17.96
N THR A 74 1.00 -5.11 18.10
CA THR A 74 0.22 -5.73 19.18
C THR A 74 0.11 -7.25 19.04
N LEU A 75 -0.05 -7.76 17.82
CA LEU A 75 -0.02 -9.19 17.55
C LEU A 75 1.34 -9.80 17.91
N MET A 76 2.44 -9.17 17.52
CA MET A 76 3.80 -9.62 17.84
C MET A 76 4.07 -9.60 19.34
N ALA A 77 3.65 -8.55 20.05
CA ALA A 77 3.76 -8.48 21.51
C ALA A 77 2.99 -9.64 22.17
N ARG A 78 1.78 -9.96 21.70
CA ARG A 78 1.00 -11.12 22.18
C ARG A 78 1.71 -12.45 21.93
N ILE A 79 2.30 -12.63 20.76
CA ILE A 79 2.99 -13.87 20.37
C ILE A 79 4.27 -14.06 21.20
N LEU A 80 5.06 -13.01 21.38
CA LEU A 80 6.38 -13.08 22.02
C LEU A 80 6.31 -13.02 23.55
N GLU A 81 5.42 -12.22 24.13
CA GLU A 81 5.35 -11.99 25.58
C GLU A 81 4.23 -12.77 26.27
N GLY A 82 3.36 -13.41 25.48
CA GLY A 82 2.27 -14.26 25.96
C GLY A 82 1.03 -13.49 26.42
N PRO A 83 0.12 -14.14 27.18
CA PRO A 83 -1.22 -13.63 27.38
C PRO A 83 -1.36 -12.31 28.14
N LYS A 84 -0.31 -11.88 28.83
CA LYS A 84 -0.27 -10.67 29.65
C LYS A 84 0.64 -9.58 29.06
N TRP A 85 0.92 -9.64 27.75
CA TRP A 85 1.74 -8.66 27.03
C TRP A 85 1.34 -7.20 27.32
N PHE A 86 0.03 -6.93 27.39
CA PHE A 86 -0.52 -5.60 27.66
C PHE A 86 -0.28 -5.08 29.08
N VAL A 87 0.22 -5.91 30.00
CA VAL A 87 0.54 -5.52 31.40
C VAL A 87 2.01 -5.10 31.53
N LYS A 88 2.86 -5.45 30.56
CA LYS A 88 4.30 -5.11 30.54
C LYS A 88 4.60 -3.83 29.76
N ALA A 89 3.62 -3.29 29.04
CA ALA A 89 3.76 -2.02 28.35
C ALA A 89 3.92 -0.88 29.37
N PRO A 90 4.89 0.04 29.19
CA PRO A 90 5.03 1.22 30.03
C PRO A 90 3.82 2.15 29.96
#